data_AF-A0A2W4KRQ3-F1
#
_entry.id   AF-A0A2W4KRQ3-F1
#
_cell.length_a   1.000
_cell.length_b   1.000
_cell.length_c   1.000
_cell.angle_alpha   90.00
_cell.angle_beta   90.00
_cell.angle_gamma   90.00
#
_symmetry.space_group_name_H-M   'P 1'
#
loop_
_entity.id
_entity.type
_entity.pdbx_description
1 polymer ?
#
loop_
_entity_poly.entity_id
_entity_poly.type
_entity_poly.pdbx_seq_one_letter_code
_entity_poly.pdbx_strand_id
1 'polypeptide(L)'
;MNIQKILIGTTLCVILGGVTFAYTPFTFSEHQQIDRVLQEPYSQAEQKEKSDFFSRLAQKCLAIRKTFDPEIRTKLYGAKLTAKDQAFITSRVKALQALSSSQRDEALADLLKTQQLAEEISRSLQIASQKDFQGYAKTKLPTPLFWLPKDEVDLNFLLGGKGTTGMKLNTNRHLQELAVVLPPEVPLMLMRKIQTGEFTYYQVRTREFDAGRGAKFGYFLDARFIEQTEKKAPELLPQLPSKAEIVKNLLATSGTVYVWGGSRYQGIPEMEELFPSPIQLSALDQQRKLMQGVDCSGLLYQATKGFTPRNSRSLLQFGSGVVIEGKSVKELKKLLQPLDLIVRDGHVVIVLDGERTIESRGRGTKPGGIEIVDTEKRLEEIFKSRQGVNDYSASPLPKAKKFVVRRWFEEK
;
A
#
# COMPACT_ATOMS: atom_id res chain seq x y z
N MET A 1 39.19 6.85 -19.82
CA MET A 1 37.87 6.69 -20.47
C MET A 1 36.99 7.86 -20.04
N ASN A 2 36.50 8.65 -21.00
CA ASN A 2 36.02 10.03 -20.81
C ASN A 2 34.67 10.12 -20.05
N ILE A 3 34.68 10.70 -18.85
CA ILE A 3 33.53 10.84 -17.92
C ILE A 3 32.54 11.93 -18.37
N GLN A 4 32.87 12.74 -19.38
CA GLN A 4 32.04 13.85 -19.86
C GLN A 4 30.88 13.47 -20.80
N LYS A 5 30.73 12.21 -21.22
CA LYS A 5 29.66 11.79 -22.15
C LYS A 5 28.44 11.11 -21.50
N ILE A 6 28.44 10.89 -20.18
CA ILE A 6 27.28 10.27 -19.49
C ILE A 6 26.24 11.31 -19.04
N LEU A 7 26.55 12.62 -19.09
CA LEU A 7 25.69 13.66 -18.50
C LEU A 7 24.73 14.39 -19.47
N ILE A 8 24.60 13.97 -20.73
CA ILE A 8 23.73 14.65 -21.74
C ILE A 8 22.52 13.77 -22.16
N GLY A 9 22.35 12.57 -21.59
CA GLY A 9 21.35 11.61 -22.04
C GLY A 9 20.15 11.36 -21.13
N THR A 10 19.68 12.33 -20.34
CA THR A 10 18.42 12.14 -19.58
C THR A 10 17.67 13.44 -19.42
N THR A 11 17.33 14.07 -20.56
CA THR A 11 16.16 14.95 -20.62
C THR A 11 14.94 14.06 -20.38
N LEU A 12 14.51 13.97 -19.13
CA LEU A 12 13.29 13.29 -18.74
C LEU A 12 12.12 14.17 -19.20
N CYS A 13 11.80 14.15 -20.50
CA CYS A 13 10.56 14.73 -21.01
C CYS A 13 9.40 13.87 -20.50
N VAL A 14 8.87 14.22 -19.34
CA VAL A 14 7.59 13.69 -18.86
C VAL A 14 6.49 14.58 -19.45
N ILE A 15 5.97 14.19 -20.61
CA ILE A 15 4.68 14.68 -21.10
C ILE A 15 3.65 13.57 -20.86
N LEU A 16 2.44 13.99 -20.44
CA LEU A 16 1.16 13.28 -20.33
C LEU A 16 0.72 12.94 -18.89
N GLY A 17 -0.47 13.45 -18.56
CA GLY A 17 -1.18 13.20 -17.31
C GLY A 17 -1.38 11.71 -17.07
N GLY A 18 -0.73 11.20 -16.03
CA GLY A 18 -0.83 9.81 -15.62
C GLY A 18 -1.80 9.66 -14.45
N VAL A 19 -2.58 8.59 -14.49
CA VAL A 19 -3.22 8.05 -13.29
C VAL A 19 -2.11 7.66 -12.32
N THR A 20 -2.04 8.33 -11.17
CA THR A 20 -1.12 7.99 -10.07
C THR A 20 -1.73 6.82 -9.28
N PHE A 21 -0.90 5.86 -8.84
CA PHE A 21 -1.41 4.75 -8.03
C PHE A 21 -1.70 5.19 -6.60
N ALA A 22 -2.65 4.50 -6.00
CA ALA A 22 -2.98 4.53 -4.59
C ALA A 22 -1.80 4.32 -3.61
N TYR A 23 -0.72 3.65 -4.05
CA TYR A 23 0.35 3.17 -3.17
C TYR A 23 1.76 3.58 -3.55
N THR A 24 1.92 4.02 -4.78
CA THR A 24 3.20 4.54 -5.25
C THR A 24 2.90 5.86 -5.93
N PRO A 25 3.68 6.91 -5.65
CA PRO A 25 3.51 8.20 -6.33
C PRO A 25 3.78 8.11 -7.85
N PHE A 26 4.24 6.95 -8.32
CA PHE A 26 4.59 6.68 -9.70
C PHE A 26 3.34 6.54 -10.58
N THR A 27 3.51 6.82 -11.85
CA THR A 27 2.61 6.50 -12.94
C THR A 27 3.00 5.16 -13.57
N PHE A 28 2.21 4.65 -14.50
CA PHE A 28 2.54 3.41 -15.21
C PHE A 28 3.89 3.50 -15.94
N SER A 29 4.14 4.61 -16.64
CA SER A 29 5.38 4.82 -17.39
C SER A 29 6.60 4.86 -16.46
N GLU A 30 6.43 5.37 -15.25
CA GLU A 30 7.46 5.34 -14.21
C GLU A 30 7.74 3.92 -13.69
N HIS A 31 6.71 3.10 -13.48
CA HIS A 31 6.94 1.67 -13.17
C HIS A 31 7.67 0.95 -14.29
N GLN A 32 7.32 1.22 -15.56
CA GLN A 32 8.06 0.66 -16.71
C GLN A 32 9.52 1.15 -16.76
N GLN A 33 9.81 2.38 -16.31
CA GLN A 33 11.18 2.87 -16.18
C GLN A 33 11.94 2.14 -15.07
N ILE A 34 11.30 1.96 -13.91
CA ILE A 34 11.86 1.20 -12.79
C ILE A 34 12.15 -0.24 -13.24
N ASP A 35 11.16 -0.93 -13.80
CA ASP A 35 11.29 -2.33 -14.22
C ASP A 35 12.39 -2.52 -15.27
N ARG A 36 12.55 -1.58 -16.22
CA ARG A 36 13.67 -1.61 -17.18
C ARG A 36 15.02 -1.61 -16.48
N VAL A 37 15.23 -0.74 -15.50
CA VAL A 37 16.50 -0.69 -14.74
C VAL A 37 16.71 -1.97 -13.94
N LEU A 38 15.64 -2.59 -13.42
CA LEU A 38 15.72 -3.81 -12.60
C LEU A 38 15.91 -5.09 -13.44
N GLN A 39 15.59 -5.05 -14.73
CA GLN A 39 15.74 -6.18 -15.65
C GLN A 39 17.11 -6.26 -16.32
N GLU A 40 17.95 -5.23 -16.14
CA GLU A 40 19.34 -5.27 -16.58
C GLU A 40 20.10 -6.42 -15.88
N PRO A 41 20.93 -7.19 -16.61
CA PRO A 41 21.58 -8.40 -16.10
C PRO A 41 22.79 -8.08 -15.22
N TYR A 42 22.61 -7.26 -14.20
CA TYR A 42 23.65 -6.88 -13.26
C TYR A 42 24.04 -8.05 -12.35
N SER A 43 25.34 -8.26 -12.17
CA SER A 43 25.88 -9.07 -11.06
C SER A 43 25.49 -8.48 -9.70
N GLN A 44 25.57 -9.27 -8.62
CA GLN A 44 25.25 -8.79 -7.28
C GLN A 44 26.09 -7.55 -6.87
N ALA A 45 27.37 -7.50 -7.27
CA ALA A 45 28.25 -6.36 -7.00
C ALA A 45 27.80 -5.11 -7.77
N GLU A 46 27.44 -5.25 -9.05
CA GLU A 46 26.91 -4.14 -9.85
C GLU A 46 25.56 -3.65 -9.31
N GLN A 47 24.67 -4.55 -8.90
CA GLN A 47 23.39 -4.17 -8.27
C GLN A 47 23.64 -3.35 -7.01
N LYS A 48 24.62 -3.72 -6.18
CA LYS A 48 25.01 -2.96 -4.99
C LYS A 48 25.55 -1.57 -5.36
N GLU A 49 26.44 -1.48 -6.34
CA GLU A 49 26.99 -0.22 -6.81
C GLU A 49 25.90 0.73 -7.34
N LYS A 50 25.01 0.20 -8.20
CA LYS A 50 23.88 0.95 -8.76
C LYS A 50 22.90 1.38 -7.67
N SER A 51 22.58 0.50 -6.72
CA SER A 51 21.79 0.82 -5.53
C SER A 51 22.39 2.02 -4.79
N ASP A 52 23.70 2.05 -4.58
CA ASP A 52 24.39 3.12 -3.86
C ASP A 52 24.39 4.43 -4.66
N PHE A 53 24.52 4.36 -5.99
CA PHE A 53 24.36 5.51 -6.88
C PHE A 53 22.96 6.13 -6.74
N PHE A 54 21.90 5.34 -6.91
CA PHE A 54 20.52 5.83 -6.81
C PHE A 54 20.18 6.30 -5.38
N SER A 55 20.72 5.64 -4.36
CA SER A 55 20.61 6.10 -2.96
C SER A 55 21.19 7.50 -2.79
N ARG A 56 22.37 7.78 -3.34
CA ARG A 56 22.99 9.12 -3.28
C ARG A 56 22.20 10.13 -4.10
N LEU A 57 21.65 9.75 -5.25
CA LEU A 57 20.78 10.61 -6.05
C LEU A 57 19.55 11.04 -5.24
N ALA A 58 18.84 10.09 -4.61
CA ALA A 58 17.69 10.38 -3.77
C ALA A 58 18.08 11.29 -2.59
N GLN A 59 19.20 11.02 -1.91
CA GLN A 59 19.70 11.87 -0.82
C GLN A 59 20.05 13.29 -1.27
N LYS A 60 20.65 13.47 -2.46
CA LYS A 60 20.93 14.80 -3.03
C LYS A 60 19.63 15.58 -3.26
N CYS A 61 18.64 14.97 -3.90
CA CYS A 61 17.35 15.59 -4.16
C CYS A 61 16.67 16.01 -2.85
N LEU A 62 16.67 15.13 -1.83
CA LEU A 62 16.12 15.46 -0.52
C LEU A 62 16.87 16.61 0.16
N ALA A 63 18.21 16.60 0.13
CA ALA A 63 19.03 17.63 0.75
C ALA A 63 18.77 19.02 0.14
N ILE A 64 18.71 19.09 -1.20
CA ILE A 64 18.36 20.32 -1.91
C ILE A 64 16.98 20.83 -1.48
N ARG A 65 15.97 19.95 -1.48
CA ARG A 65 14.60 20.34 -1.11
C ARG A 65 14.50 20.83 0.33
N LYS A 66 15.21 20.20 1.27
CA LYS A 66 15.26 20.63 2.68
C LYS A 66 15.82 22.04 2.87
N THR A 67 16.65 22.53 1.95
CA THR A 67 17.13 23.92 2.00
C THR A 67 16.01 24.93 1.74
N PHE A 68 14.99 24.55 0.95
CA PHE A 68 13.84 25.41 0.63
C PHE A 68 12.62 25.13 1.50
N ASP A 69 12.52 23.92 2.07
CA ASP A 69 11.50 23.54 3.03
C ASP A 69 12.13 22.77 4.21
N PRO A 70 12.54 23.49 5.27
CA PRO A 70 13.13 22.90 6.47
C PRO A 70 12.17 21.99 7.25
N GLU A 71 10.86 22.08 7.00
CA GLU A 71 9.86 21.25 7.69
C GLU A 71 9.81 19.81 7.16
N ILE A 72 10.49 19.52 6.04
CA ILE A 72 10.62 18.14 5.53
C ILE A 72 11.35 17.26 6.56
N ARG A 73 10.59 16.43 7.27
CA ARG A 73 11.11 15.47 8.26
C ARG A 73 11.61 14.15 7.67
N THR A 74 11.42 13.92 6.38
CA THR A 74 11.82 12.67 5.69
C THR A 74 13.30 12.36 5.91
N LYS A 75 13.61 11.08 6.16
CA LYS A 75 14.96 10.54 6.24
C LYS A 75 15.11 9.41 5.23
N LEU A 76 16.17 9.45 4.44
CA LEU A 76 16.52 8.39 3.51
C LEU A 76 17.69 7.59 4.05
N TYR A 77 17.66 6.28 3.81
CA TYR A 77 18.71 5.36 4.23
C TYR A 77 19.54 4.95 3.01
N GLY A 78 20.82 4.67 3.22
CA GLY A 78 21.71 4.09 2.22
C GLY A 78 23.09 4.75 2.18
N ALA A 79 23.74 4.73 1.02
CA ALA A 79 25.10 5.23 0.86
C ALA A 79 25.21 6.71 1.26
N LYS A 80 26.25 7.06 2.02
CA LYS A 80 26.49 8.44 2.46
C LYS A 80 26.84 9.33 1.26
N LEU A 81 26.44 10.59 1.33
CA LEU A 81 26.87 11.62 0.39
C LEU A 81 28.39 11.82 0.46
N THR A 82 29.02 11.92 -0.69
CA THR A 82 30.46 12.22 -0.82
C THR A 82 30.71 13.74 -0.83
N ALA A 83 31.97 14.17 -0.72
CA ALA A 83 32.34 15.57 -0.89
C ALA A 83 31.91 16.14 -2.26
N LYS A 84 32.00 15.32 -3.31
CA LYS A 84 31.53 15.66 -4.66
C LYS A 84 30.01 15.87 -4.70
N ASP A 85 29.25 15.04 -3.99
CA ASP A 85 27.80 15.20 -3.91
C ASP A 85 27.42 16.48 -3.14
N GLN A 86 28.16 16.84 -2.09
CA GLN A 86 27.93 18.09 -1.37
C GLN A 86 28.21 19.32 -2.23
N ALA A 87 29.30 19.31 -3.00
CA ALA A 87 29.58 20.38 -3.96
C ALA A 87 28.46 20.52 -5.00
N PHE A 88 27.91 19.41 -5.50
CA PHE A 88 26.76 19.41 -6.40
C PHE A 88 25.51 20.01 -5.74
N ILE A 89 25.20 19.63 -4.50
CA ILE A 89 24.05 20.16 -3.74
C ILE A 89 24.17 21.68 -3.62
N THR A 90 25.31 22.19 -3.16
CA THR A 90 25.56 23.63 -3.01
C THR A 90 25.39 24.38 -4.34
N SER A 91 25.96 23.84 -5.42
CA SER A 91 25.82 24.42 -6.77
C SER A 91 24.35 24.45 -7.21
N ARG A 92 23.61 23.35 -7.00
CA ARG A 92 22.21 23.26 -7.42
C ARG A 92 21.29 24.16 -6.59
N VAL A 93 21.52 24.28 -5.29
CA VAL A 93 20.81 25.24 -4.42
C VAL A 93 21.00 26.66 -4.94
N LYS A 94 22.24 27.06 -5.23
CA LYS A 94 22.54 28.40 -5.79
C LYS A 94 21.80 28.65 -7.10
N ALA A 95 21.75 27.66 -7.99
CA ALA A 95 21.01 27.76 -9.25
C ALA A 95 19.50 27.94 -9.02
N LEU A 96 18.90 27.19 -8.09
CA LEU A 96 17.47 27.29 -7.78
C LEU A 96 17.10 28.59 -7.05
N GLN A 97 18.01 29.16 -6.26
CA GLN A 97 17.84 30.47 -5.64
C GLN A 97 17.74 31.60 -6.67
N ALA A 98 18.39 31.45 -7.83
CA ALA A 98 18.34 32.42 -8.92
C ALA A 98 17.05 32.35 -9.76
N LEU A 99 16.23 31.31 -9.59
CA LEU A 99 14.95 31.16 -10.29
C LEU A 99 13.85 32.00 -9.63
N SER A 100 12.85 32.39 -10.44
CA SER A 100 11.58 32.91 -9.94
C SER A 100 10.86 31.87 -9.07
N SER A 101 9.91 32.32 -8.23
CA SER A 101 9.17 31.42 -7.33
C SER A 101 8.48 30.28 -8.09
N SER A 102 7.74 30.58 -9.17
CA SER A 102 7.04 29.56 -9.95
C SER A 102 7.98 28.52 -10.57
N GLN A 103 9.11 28.96 -11.13
CA GLN A 103 10.10 28.04 -11.72
C GLN A 103 10.80 27.20 -10.66
N ARG A 104 11.00 27.77 -9.47
CA ARG A 104 11.59 27.05 -8.34
C ARG A 104 10.64 25.97 -7.83
N ASP A 105 9.35 26.27 -7.71
CA ASP A 105 8.35 25.32 -7.23
C ASP A 105 8.22 24.13 -8.19
N GLU A 106 8.20 24.39 -9.51
CA GLU A 106 8.24 23.35 -10.54
C GLU A 106 9.50 22.49 -10.42
N ALA A 107 10.68 23.11 -10.31
CA ALA A 107 11.94 22.38 -10.16
C ALA A 107 12.02 21.58 -8.84
N LEU A 108 11.41 22.06 -7.75
CA LEU A 108 11.33 21.33 -6.48
C LEU A 108 10.37 20.13 -6.57
N ALA A 109 9.29 20.24 -7.35
CA ALA A 109 8.39 19.14 -7.65
C ALA A 109 9.09 18.05 -8.49
N ASP A 110 9.87 18.44 -9.49
CA ASP A 110 10.69 17.50 -10.28
C ASP A 110 11.77 16.80 -9.43
N LEU A 111 12.37 17.52 -8.48
CA LEU A 111 13.30 16.93 -7.51
C LEU A 111 12.62 15.94 -6.58
N LEU A 112 11.37 16.19 -6.17
CA LEU A 112 10.59 15.22 -5.39
C LEU A 112 10.36 13.94 -6.20
N LYS A 113 9.95 14.08 -7.46
CA LYS A 113 9.71 12.95 -8.36
C LYS A 113 10.99 12.12 -8.58
N THR A 114 12.09 12.80 -8.89
CA THR A 114 13.42 12.17 -9.04
C THR A 114 13.86 11.47 -7.76
N GLN A 115 13.64 12.09 -6.60
CA GLN A 115 13.94 11.49 -5.30
C GLN A 115 13.18 10.16 -5.12
N GLN A 116 11.87 10.16 -5.38
CA GLN A 116 11.01 8.99 -5.22
C GLN A 116 11.44 7.85 -6.15
N LEU A 117 11.67 8.14 -7.44
CA LEU A 117 12.11 7.14 -8.41
C LEU A 117 13.48 6.55 -8.03
N ALA A 118 14.43 7.40 -7.66
CA ALA A 118 15.76 6.97 -7.25
C ALA A 118 15.72 6.15 -5.94
N GLU A 119 14.85 6.48 -5.00
CA GLU A 119 14.65 5.71 -3.78
C GLU A 119 14.11 4.31 -4.09
N GLU A 120 13.09 4.21 -4.94
CA GLU A 120 12.47 2.95 -5.34
C GLU A 120 13.47 2.03 -6.07
N ILE A 121 14.18 2.57 -7.07
CA ILE A 121 15.22 1.83 -7.80
C ILE A 121 16.34 1.39 -6.84
N SER A 122 16.82 2.31 -5.99
CA SER A 122 17.86 1.98 -5.00
C SER A 122 17.42 0.85 -4.08
N ARG A 123 16.18 0.91 -3.59
CA ARG A 123 15.63 -0.10 -2.69
C ARG A 123 15.55 -1.47 -3.36
N SER A 124 15.04 -1.53 -4.58
CA SER A 124 14.92 -2.76 -5.37
C SER A 124 16.28 -3.39 -5.65
N LEU A 125 17.24 -2.60 -6.14
CA LEU A 125 18.60 -3.08 -6.40
C LEU A 125 19.33 -3.49 -5.11
N GLN A 126 19.10 -2.78 -4.01
CA GLN A 126 19.69 -3.15 -2.72
C GLN A 126 19.22 -4.54 -2.30
N ILE A 127 17.91 -4.82 -2.41
CA ILE A 127 17.34 -6.14 -2.08
C ILE A 127 17.95 -7.20 -2.98
N ALA A 128 17.97 -6.97 -4.29
CA ALA A 128 18.50 -7.94 -5.24
C ALA A 128 20.00 -8.22 -5.02
N SER A 129 20.76 -7.26 -4.49
CA SER A 129 22.17 -7.42 -4.13
C SER A 129 22.42 -8.21 -2.84
N GLN A 130 21.37 -8.56 -2.07
CA GLN A 130 21.51 -9.31 -0.82
C GLN A 130 21.84 -10.78 -1.11
N LYS A 131 22.69 -11.38 -0.27
CA LYS A 131 23.04 -12.81 -0.36
C LYS A 131 21.82 -13.73 -0.22
N ASP A 132 20.83 -13.30 0.57
CA ASP A 132 19.62 -14.08 0.84
C ASP A 132 18.55 -13.91 -0.24
N PHE A 133 18.77 -13.06 -1.26
CA PHE A 133 17.81 -12.83 -2.33
C PHE A 133 17.52 -14.13 -3.09
N GLN A 134 16.24 -14.44 -3.27
CA GLN A 134 15.75 -15.70 -3.83
C GLN A 134 15.15 -15.53 -5.24
N GLY A 135 15.36 -14.37 -5.86
CA GLY A 135 14.85 -14.07 -7.20
C GLY A 135 13.45 -13.47 -7.20
N TYR A 136 12.72 -13.74 -8.27
CA TYR A 136 11.41 -13.16 -8.55
C TYR A 136 10.33 -14.24 -8.59
N ALA A 137 9.10 -13.82 -8.39
CA ALA A 137 7.94 -14.68 -8.53
C ALA A 137 6.70 -13.86 -8.89
N LYS A 138 5.61 -14.57 -9.16
CA LYS A 138 4.26 -14.02 -9.18
C LYS A 138 3.31 -14.88 -8.35
N THR A 139 2.24 -14.27 -7.85
CA THR A 139 1.15 -15.04 -7.22
C THR A 139 0.42 -15.86 -8.28
N LYS A 140 0.14 -17.14 -8.01
CA LYS A 140 -0.64 -18.00 -8.93
C LYS A 140 -2.07 -18.25 -8.43
N LEU A 141 -2.31 -18.03 -7.15
CA LEU A 141 -3.60 -18.09 -6.47
C LEU A 141 -3.87 -16.74 -5.78
N PRO A 142 -5.08 -16.48 -5.26
CA PRO A 142 -5.25 -15.46 -4.25
C PRO A 142 -4.32 -15.76 -3.07
N THR A 143 -3.41 -14.85 -2.75
CA THR A 143 -2.30 -15.13 -1.85
C THR A 143 -2.39 -14.28 -0.59
N PRO A 144 -2.59 -14.88 0.59
CA PRO A 144 -2.56 -14.13 1.84
C PRO A 144 -1.12 -13.69 2.15
N LEU A 145 -0.98 -12.41 2.49
CA LEU A 145 0.28 -11.80 2.88
C LEU A 145 0.23 -11.43 4.37
N PHE A 146 1.20 -11.92 5.14
CA PHE A 146 1.23 -11.78 6.59
C PHE A 146 2.33 -10.81 7.05
N TRP A 147 2.00 -9.91 7.96
CA TRP A 147 2.92 -9.00 8.62
C TRP A 147 3.42 -9.60 9.94
N LEU A 148 4.68 -10.06 9.96
CA LEU A 148 5.24 -10.83 11.07
C LEU A 148 6.60 -10.31 11.51
N PRO A 149 7.02 -10.54 12.78
CA PRO A 149 8.41 -10.40 13.16
C PRO A 149 9.29 -11.32 12.30
N LYS A 150 10.45 -10.82 11.86
CA LYS A 150 11.33 -11.57 10.93
C LYS A 150 11.88 -12.88 11.48
N ASP A 151 11.94 -12.98 12.81
CA ASP A 151 12.51 -14.11 13.52
C ASP A 151 11.44 -15.08 14.05
N GLU A 152 10.15 -14.80 13.81
CA GLU A 152 9.00 -15.57 14.31
C GLU A 152 8.03 -15.94 13.17
N VAL A 153 8.55 -16.52 12.10
CA VAL A 153 7.76 -16.85 10.90
C VAL A 153 7.33 -18.32 10.91
N ASP A 154 6.06 -18.53 11.25
CA ASP A 154 5.41 -19.84 11.12
C ASP A 154 3.93 -19.68 10.75
N LEU A 155 3.63 -19.71 9.45
CA LEU A 155 2.25 -19.56 8.96
C LEU A 155 1.38 -20.78 9.32
N ASN A 156 1.94 -21.98 9.39
CA ASN A 156 1.23 -23.17 9.84
C ASN A 156 0.73 -23.01 11.28
N PHE A 157 1.56 -22.47 12.17
CA PHE A 157 1.14 -22.11 13.53
C PHE A 157 0.02 -21.06 13.52
N LEU A 158 0.17 -19.97 12.77
CA LEU A 158 -0.83 -18.91 12.69
C LEU A 158 -2.20 -19.41 12.23
N LEU A 159 -2.21 -20.28 11.22
CA LEU A 159 -3.39 -20.75 10.52
C LEU A 159 -4.03 -22.00 11.15
N GLY A 160 -3.50 -22.44 12.29
CA GLY A 160 -4.03 -23.60 13.00
C GLY A 160 -3.89 -24.88 12.17
N GLY A 161 -2.76 -25.04 11.49
CA GLY A 161 -2.44 -26.20 10.67
C GLY A 161 -1.96 -27.40 11.49
N LYS A 162 -1.31 -28.37 10.82
CA LYS A 162 -0.89 -29.64 11.41
C LYS A 162 0.02 -29.41 12.64
N GLY A 163 -0.26 -30.13 13.72
CA GLY A 163 0.52 -30.06 14.97
C GLY A 163 0.20 -28.87 15.88
N THR A 164 -0.84 -28.10 15.58
CA THR A 164 -1.29 -26.95 16.40
C THR A 164 -2.59 -27.27 17.16
N THR A 165 -2.92 -26.48 18.17
CA THR A 165 -4.18 -26.57 18.93
C THR A 165 -5.27 -25.64 18.41
N GLY A 166 -5.05 -24.97 17.29
CA GLY A 166 -5.96 -23.99 16.68
C GLY A 166 -5.24 -22.79 16.09
N MET A 167 -6.00 -21.86 15.51
CA MET A 167 -5.46 -20.63 14.93
C MET A 167 -4.93 -19.67 16.01
N LYS A 168 -3.88 -18.91 15.68
CA LYS A 168 -3.41 -17.79 16.52
C LYS A 168 -4.34 -16.59 16.34
N LEU A 169 -5.32 -16.45 17.23
CA LEU A 169 -6.26 -15.35 17.23
C LEU A 169 -6.00 -14.38 18.39
N ASN A 170 -6.21 -13.09 18.17
CA ASN A 170 -6.17 -12.10 19.24
C ASN A 170 -7.43 -12.14 20.13
N THR A 171 -7.54 -11.25 21.12
CA THR A 171 -8.69 -11.17 22.04
C THR A 171 -10.03 -10.90 21.36
N ASN A 172 -10.02 -10.29 20.17
CA ASN A 172 -11.20 -10.08 19.32
C ASN A 172 -11.43 -11.24 18.34
N ARG A 173 -10.69 -12.35 18.52
CA ARG A 173 -10.69 -13.53 17.64
C ARG A 173 -10.27 -13.23 16.20
N HIS A 174 -9.47 -12.19 15.96
CA HIS A 174 -8.93 -11.87 14.64
C HIS A 174 -7.53 -12.44 14.45
N LEU A 175 -7.22 -12.85 13.21
CA LEU A 175 -5.85 -13.07 12.75
C LEU A 175 -5.24 -11.72 12.36
N GLN A 176 -4.64 -11.03 13.33
CA GLN A 176 -4.19 -9.64 13.19
C GLN A 176 -2.98 -9.50 12.26
N GLU A 177 -2.27 -10.60 12.05
CA GLU A 177 -1.11 -10.72 11.20
C GLU A 177 -1.44 -10.66 9.71
N LEU A 178 -2.69 -10.93 9.29
CA LEU A 178 -3.06 -10.77 7.88
C LEU A 178 -2.99 -9.29 7.48
N ALA A 179 -2.22 -8.98 6.45
CA ALA A 179 -2.12 -7.64 5.87
C ALA A 179 -3.07 -7.45 4.68
N VAL A 180 -3.09 -8.42 3.76
CA VAL A 180 -3.88 -8.37 2.51
C VAL A 180 -4.01 -9.78 1.92
N VAL A 181 -5.01 -9.98 1.07
CA VAL A 181 -5.06 -11.09 0.12
C VAL A 181 -4.75 -10.52 -1.24
N LEU A 182 -3.55 -10.80 -1.75
CA LEU A 182 -3.12 -10.37 -3.08
C LEU A 182 -3.92 -11.11 -4.15
N PRO A 183 -4.35 -10.45 -5.24
CA PRO A 183 -4.89 -11.16 -6.39
C PRO A 183 -3.81 -12.07 -7.04
N PRO A 184 -4.21 -13.01 -7.90
CA PRO A 184 -3.27 -13.71 -8.79
C PRO A 184 -2.50 -12.73 -9.70
N GLU A 185 -1.37 -13.18 -10.22
CA GLU A 185 -0.46 -12.49 -11.13
C GLU A 185 0.22 -11.23 -10.57
N VAL A 186 0.26 -11.06 -9.24
CA VAL A 186 0.99 -9.97 -8.59
C VAL A 186 2.48 -10.26 -8.60
N PRO A 187 3.34 -9.37 -9.16
CA PRO A 187 4.79 -9.54 -9.13
C PRO A 187 5.37 -9.42 -7.72
N LEU A 188 6.36 -10.25 -7.43
CA LEU A 188 7.02 -10.37 -6.13
C LEU A 188 8.54 -10.33 -6.29
N MET A 189 9.21 -9.63 -5.37
CA MET A 189 10.63 -9.85 -5.08
C MET A 189 10.74 -10.77 -3.87
N LEU A 190 11.42 -11.91 -4.03
CA LEU A 190 11.63 -12.88 -2.94
C LEU A 190 12.91 -12.50 -2.18
N MET A 191 12.75 -11.80 -1.06
CA MET A 191 13.86 -11.21 -0.33
C MET A 191 14.69 -12.23 0.45
N ARG A 192 14.01 -13.20 1.07
CA ARG A 192 14.63 -14.22 1.94
C ARG A 192 13.74 -15.46 1.96
N LYS A 193 14.36 -16.64 1.92
CA LYS A 193 13.70 -17.93 2.17
C LYS A 193 13.75 -18.24 3.67
N ILE A 194 12.63 -18.70 4.22
CA ILE A 194 12.53 -19.22 5.59
C ILE A 194 12.01 -20.64 5.50
N GLN A 195 12.70 -21.57 6.15
CA GLN A 195 12.28 -22.97 6.24
C GLN A 195 11.86 -23.28 7.68
N THR A 196 10.62 -23.74 7.87
CA THR A 196 10.07 -24.11 9.17
C THR A 196 9.43 -25.50 9.05
N GLY A 197 10.15 -26.53 9.49
CA GLY A 197 9.75 -27.92 9.28
C GLY A 197 9.61 -28.24 7.78
N GLU A 198 8.45 -28.74 7.37
CA GLU A 198 8.12 -29.04 5.97
C GLU A 198 7.68 -27.80 5.15
N PHE A 199 7.48 -26.65 5.78
CA PHE A 199 6.99 -25.44 5.12
C PHE A 199 8.12 -24.52 4.67
N THR A 200 7.99 -24.01 3.44
CA THR A 200 8.82 -22.92 2.91
C THR A 200 8.00 -21.64 2.85
N TYR A 201 8.51 -20.59 3.50
CA TYR A 201 7.97 -19.25 3.43
C TYR A 201 8.97 -18.31 2.76
N TYR A 202 8.46 -17.25 2.14
CA TYR A 202 9.29 -16.17 1.63
C TYR A 202 8.95 -14.87 2.32
N GLN A 203 9.98 -14.15 2.77
CA GLN A 203 9.86 -12.71 2.95
C GLN A 203 9.78 -12.08 1.56
N VAL A 204 8.75 -11.30 1.31
CA VAL A 204 8.54 -10.69 0.00
C VAL A 204 8.44 -9.18 0.07
N ARG A 205 8.66 -8.57 -1.08
CA ARG A 205 8.28 -7.19 -1.36
C ARG A 205 7.42 -7.17 -2.62
N THR A 206 6.38 -6.36 -2.57
CA THR A 206 5.56 -6.00 -3.73
C THR A 206 5.62 -4.50 -3.93
N ARG A 207 5.01 -4.00 -5.00
CA ARG A 207 4.82 -2.57 -5.22
C ARG A 207 4.18 -1.85 -4.03
N GLU A 208 3.22 -2.51 -3.38
CA GLU A 208 2.38 -1.89 -2.33
C GLU A 208 2.85 -2.22 -0.91
N PHE A 209 3.61 -3.32 -0.77
CA PHE A 209 4.03 -3.85 0.51
C PHE A 209 5.56 -3.98 0.58
N ASP A 210 6.19 -3.02 1.24
CA ASP A 210 7.59 -3.07 1.68
C ASP A 210 7.66 -2.73 3.17
N ALA A 211 8.34 -3.57 3.95
CA ALA A 211 8.57 -3.33 5.36
C ALA A 211 9.52 -2.15 5.62
N GLY A 212 10.31 -1.77 4.61
CA GLY A 212 11.37 -0.79 4.70
C GLY A 212 12.70 -1.35 5.21
N ARG A 213 13.75 -0.54 5.11
CA ARG A 213 15.12 -0.90 5.52
C ARG A 213 15.20 -0.99 7.04
N GLY A 214 15.80 -2.07 7.56
CA GLY A 214 16.04 -2.26 9.00
C GLY A 214 14.77 -2.55 9.83
N ALA A 215 13.62 -2.76 9.21
CA ALA A 215 12.40 -3.11 9.93
C ALA A 215 12.54 -4.46 10.66
N LYS A 216 12.00 -4.53 11.89
CA LYS A 216 11.94 -5.78 12.69
C LYS A 216 10.89 -6.76 12.17
N PHE A 217 9.94 -6.25 11.40
CA PHE A 217 8.86 -7.01 10.80
C PHE A 217 9.05 -7.09 9.28
N GLY A 218 8.37 -8.03 8.65
CA GLY A 218 8.37 -8.26 7.21
C GLY A 218 7.02 -8.75 6.71
N TYR A 219 6.86 -8.76 5.39
CA TYR A 219 5.70 -9.37 4.74
C TYR A 219 6.06 -10.77 4.26
N PHE A 220 5.25 -11.75 4.61
CA PHE A 220 5.53 -13.16 4.39
C PHE A 220 4.37 -13.88 3.71
N LEU A 221 4.69 -14.85 2.87
CA LEU A 221 3.75 -15.75 2.23
C LEU A 221 4.32 -17.17 2.15
N ASP A 222 3.45 -18.15 1.90
CA ASP A 222 3.82 -19.54 1.68
C ASP A 222 4.20 -19.79 0.22
N ALA A 223 5.29 -20.53 -0.01
CA ALA A 223 5.85 -20.81 -1.33
C ALA A 223 4.84 -21.50 -2.27
N ARG A 224 3.85 -22.22 -1.75
CA ARG A 224 2.84 -22.94 -2.54
C ARG A 224 1.85 -22.00 -3.23
N PHE A 225 1.79 -20.72 -2.84
CA PHE A 225 0.92 -19.70 -3.45
C PHE A 225 1.54 -18.97 -4.65
N ILE A 226 2.79 -19.27 -4.97
CA ILE A 226 3.56 -18.52 -5.96
C ILE A 226 4.13 -19.42 -7.05
N GLU A 227 4.55 -18.80 -8.14
CA GLU A 227 5.34 -19.38 -9.21
C GLU A 227 6.61 -18.53 -9.33
N GLN A 228 7.79 -19.15 -9.20
CA GLN A 228 9.06 -18.45 -9.39
C GLN A 228 9.28 -18.13 -10.87
N THR A 229 9.88 -16.98 -11.13
CA THR A 229 10.16 -16.48 -12.48
C THR A 229 11.63 -16.07 -12.59
N GLU A 230 12.21 -16.24 -13.78
CA GLU A 230 13.61 -15.85 -14.03
C GLU A 230 13.83 -14.34 -13.87
N LYS A 231 12.82 -13.54 -14.25
CA LYS A 231 12.83 -12.08 -14.20
C LYS A 231 11.59 -11.57 -13.49
N LYS A 232 11.66 -10.34 -12.97
CA LYS A 232 10.50 -9.65 -12.40
C LYS A 232 9.43 -9.47 -13.48
N ALA A 233 8.25 -10.02 -13.23
CA ALA A 233 7.07 -9.77 -14.05
C ALA A 233 6.71 -8.26 -14.03
N PRO A 234 6.21 -7.70 -15.15
CA PRO A 234 5.81 -6.30 -15.19
C PRO A 234 4.67 -6.03 -14.21
N GLU A 235 4.64 -4.84 -13.62
CA GLU A 235 3.54 -4.42 -12.75
C GLU A 235 2.20 -4.42 -13.52
N LEU A 236 1.19 -5.11 -12.97
CA LEU A 236 -0.16 -5.05 -13.52
C LEU A 236 -0.84 -3.74 -13.11
N LEU A 237 -1.47 -3.10 -14.10
CA LEU A 237 -2.38 -1.98 -13.88
C LEU A 237 -3.76 -2.52 -13.51
N PRO A 238 -4.24 -2.32 -12.28
CA PRO A 238 -5.65 -2.53 -12.01
C PRO A 238 -6.44 -1.54 -12.86
N GLN A 239 -7.26 -2.06 -13.78
CA GLN A 239 -8.20 -1.24 -14.53
C GLN A 239 -9.29 -0.78 -13.58
N LEU A 240 -9.47 0.53 -13.44
CA LEU A 240 -10.56 1.11 -12.67
C LEU A 240 -11.89 0.65 -13.26
N PRO A 241 -12.74 -0.09 -12.52
CA PRO A 241 -14.05 -0.47 -13.02
C PRO A 241 -14.96 0.76 -13.13
N SER A 242 -16.02 0.65 -13.94
CA SER A 242 -17.05 1.69 -13.99
C SER A 242 -17.72 1.88 -12.62
N LYS A 243 -18.32 3.06 -12.40
CA LYS A 243 -19.08 3.35 -11.17
C LYS A 243 -20.13 2.28 -10.87
N ALA A 244 -20.88 1.85 -11.89
CA ALA A 244 -21.89 0.81 -11.76
C ALA A 244 -21.28 -0.55 -11.35
N GLU A 245 -20.14 -0.93 -11.92
CA GLU A 245 -19.43 -2.15 -11.54
C GLU A 245 -18.88 -2.07 -10.11
N ILE A 246 -18.34 -0.93 -9.68
CA ILE A 246 -17.86 -0.74 -8.30
C ILE A 246 -19.02 -0.93 -7.32
N VAL A 247 -20.16 -0.27 -7.55
CA VAL A 247 -21.35 -0.41 -6.71
C VAL A 247 -21.86 -1.86 -6.70
N LYS A 248 -21.91 -2.52 -7.87
CA LYS A 248 -22.27 -3.94 -7.96
C LYS A 248 -21.33 -4.81 -7.13
N ASN A 249 -20.02 -4.59 -7.22
CA ASN A 249 -19.02 -5.35 -6.47
C ASN A 249 -19.12 -5.11 -4.96
N LEU A 250 -19.42 -3.89 -4.52
CA LEU A 250 -19.68 -3.58 -3.11
C LEU A 250 -20.89 -4.35 -2.60
N LEU A 251 -22.02 -4.32 -3.33
CA LEU A 251 -23.24 -5.01 -2.95
C LEU A 251 -23.09 -6.53 -2.94
N ALA A 252 -22.26 -7.09 -3.82
CA ALA A 252 -21.95 -8.53 -3.87
C ALA A 252 -21.29 -9.07 -2.59
N THR A 253 -20.72 -8.20 -1.75
CA THR A 253 -20.14 -8.61 -0.45
C THR A 253 -21.16 -8.72 0.69
N SER A 254 -22.43 -8.36 0.45
CA SER A 254 -23.47 -8.39 1.48
C SER A 254 -23.56 -9.77 2.15
N GLY A 255 -23.65 -9.79 3.48
CA GLY A 255 -23.68 -11.02 4.27
C GLY A 255 -22.31 -11.64 4.56
N THR A 256 -21.20 -11.06 4.09
CA THR A 256 -19.86 -11.54 4.43
C THR A 256 -19.36 -10.99 5.77
N VAL A 257 -18.51 -11.75 6.43
CA VAL A 257 -17.97 -11.43 7.77
C VAL A 257 -16.78 -10.49 7.71
N TYR A 258 -16.51 -9.84 8.84
CA TYR A 258 -15.31 -9.04 8.99
C TYR A 258 -14.09 -9.94 9.16
N VAL A 259 -13.12 -9.78 8.25
CA VAL A 259 -11.80 -10.41 8.34
C VAL A 259 -10.76 -9.29 8.35
N TRP A 260 -10.04 -9.15 9.47
CA TRP A 260 -8.91 -8.20 9.55
C TRP A 260 -7.88 -8.53 8.47
N GLY A 261 -7.45 -7.56 7.67
CA GLY A 261 -6.54 -7.84 6.54
C GLY A 261 -7.26 -8.45 5.32
N GLY A 262 -8.53 -8.82 5.45
CA GLY A 262 -9.34 -9.40 4.39
C GLY A 262 -9.59 -8.43 3.25
N SER A 263 -9.42 -8.93 2.02
CA SER A 263 -9.65 -8.20 0.77
C SER A 263 -10.23 -9.12 -0.31
N ARG A 264 -10.86 -10.22 0.13
CA ARG A 264 -11.49 -11.23 -0.72
C ARG A 264 -12.69 -11.89 -0.03
N TYR A 265 -13.90 -11.45 -0.36
CA TYR A 265 -15.13 -11.95 0.25
C TYR A 265 -15.42 -13.41 -0.11
N GLN A 266 -14.91 -13.90 -1.25
CA GLN A 266 -15.04 -15.30 -1.66
C GLN A 266 -14.11 -16.24 -0.88
N GLY A 267 -13.09 -15.70 -0.19
CA GLY A 267 -12.07 -16.49 0.47
C GLY A 267 -11.15 -17.24 -0.48
N ILE A 268 -10.41 -18.18 0.10
CA ILE A 268 -9.34 -18.98 -0.50
C ILE A 268 -9.57 -20.43 -0.08
N PRO A 269 -10.42 -21.19 -0.81
CA PRO A 269 -10.74 -22.58 -0.46
C PRO A 269 -9.51 -23.48 -0.33
N GLU A 270 -8.46 -23.20 -1.11
CA GLU A 270 -7.19 -23.94 -1.11
C GLU A 270 -6.49 -23.90 0.26
N MET A 271 -6.85 -22.97 1.16
CA MET A 271 -6.32 -22.93 2.53
C MET A 271 -6.63 -24.19 3.33
N GLU A 272 -7.72 -24.91 3.04
CA GLU A 272 -8.05 -26.16 3.74
C GLU A 272 -7.06 -27.28 3.40
N GLU A 273 -6.68 -27.38 2.13
CA GLU A 273 -5.69 -28.36 1.66
C GLU A 273 -4.27 -27.95 2.07
N LEU A 274 -3.95 -26.67 1.96
CA LEU A 274 -2.60 -26.17 2.21
C LEU A 274 -2.27 -26.09 3.70
N PHE A 275 -3.27 -25.85 4.56
CA PHE A 275 -3.11 -25.76 6.01
C PHE A 275 -4.26 -26.50 6.71
N PRO A 276 -4.36 -27.84 6.62
CA PRO A 276 -5.47 -28.58 7.19
C PRO A 276 -5.51 -28.40 8.71
N SER A 277 -6.70 -28.12 9.25
CA SER A 277 -6.85 -27.99 10.71
C SER A 277 -7.06 -29.36 11.34
N PRO A 278 -6.31 -29.69 12.40
CA PRO A 278 -6.47 -30.95 13.11
C PRO A 278 -7.72 -30.98 14.00
N ILE A 279 -8.35 -29.82 14.22
CA ILE A 279 -9.55 -29.64 15.02
C ILE A 279 -10.68 -29.04 14.19
N GLN A 280 -11.91 -29.34 14.59
CA GLN A 280 -13.09 -28.69 14.03
C GLN A 280 -13.12 -27.21 14.44
N LEU A 281 -13.08 -26.31 13.46
CA LEU A 281 -13.21 -24.87 13.69
C LEU A 281 -14.69 -24.47 13.77
N SER A 282 -14.96 -23.38 14.50
CA SER A 282 -16.28 -22.74 14.44
C SER A 282 -16.51 -22.17 13.03
N ALA A 283 -17.77 -21.95 12.64
CA ALA A 283 -18.08 -21.38 11.32
C ALA A 283 -17.37 -20.04 11.05
N LEU A 284 -17.28 -19.16 12.07
CA LEU A 284 -16.60 -17.88 11.95
C LEU A 284 -15.07 -18.04 11.81
N ASP A 285 -14.46 -18.94 12.60
CA ASP A 285 -13.02 -19.15 12.50
C ASP A 285 -12.66 -19.87 11.20
N GLN A 286 -13.53 -20.74 10.69
CA GLN A 286 -13.37 -21.34 9.36
C GLN A 286 -13.35 -20.23 8.29
N GLN A 287 -14.34 -19.33 8.28
CA GLN A 287 -14.35 -18.20 7.34
C GLN A 287 -13.09 -17.34 7.45
N ARG A 288 -12.62 -17.06 8.67
CA ARG A 288 -11.38 -16.31 8.91
C ARG A 288 -10.14 -17.05 8.42
N LYS A 289 -10.06 -18.36 8.62
CA LYS A 289 -8.96 -19.20 8.11
C LYS A 289 -8.90 -19.19 6.59
N LEU A 290 -10.06 -19.26 5.93
CA LEU A 290 -10.17 -19.15 4.48
C LEU A 290 -9.98 -17.72 3.97
N MET A 291 -9.74 -16.75 4.85
CA MET A 291 -9.70 -15.32 4.53
C MET A 291 -10.98 -14.85 3.81
N GLN A 292 -12.11 -15.52 4.09
CA GLN A 292 -13.41 -15.31 3.45
C GLN A 292 -14.13 -14.13 4.09
N GLY A 293 -13.79 -12.94 3.61
CA GLY A 293 -14.35 -11.70 4.10
C GLY A 293 -13.44 -10.52 3.79
N VAL A 294 -13.89 -9.34 4.19
CA VAL A 294 -13.15 -8.09 3.95
C VAL A 294 -13.13 -7.24 5.21
N ASP A 295 -12.05 -6.49 5.42
CA ASP A 295 -12.06 -5.38 6.36
C ASP A 295 -12.57 -4.10 5.69
N CYS A 296 -12.60 -2.99 6.45
CA CYS A 296 -13.19 -1.74 6.01
C CYS A 296 -12.60 -1.22 4.69
N SER A 297 -11.28 -1.17 4.56
CA SER A 297 -10.62 -0.68 3.35
C SER A 297 -10.38 -1.79 2.31
N GLY A 298 -10.36 -3.05 2.74
CA GLY A 298 -10.36 -4.23 1.88
C GLY A 298 -11.62 -4.36 1.05
N LEU A 299 -12.77 -3.90 1.57
CA LEU A 299 -14.03 -3.80 0.83
C LEU A 299 -13.88 -2.92 -0.43
N LEU A 300 -13.38 -1.69 -0.26
CA LEU A 300 -13.14 -0.77 -1.38
C LEU A 300 -12.05 -1.30 -2.31
N TYR A 301 -10.95 -1.80 -1.74
CA TYR A 301 -9.83 -2.36 -2.49
C TYR A 301 -10.29 -3.46 -3.44
N GLN A 302 -11.06 -4.42 -2.93
CA GLN A 302 -11.60 -5.50 -3.74
C GLN A 302 -12.62 -5.00 -4.78
N ALA A 303 -13.56 -4.13 -4.39
CA ALA A 303 -14.58 -3.62 -5.30
C ALA A 303 -14.01 -2.88 -6.51
N THR A 304 -12.82 -2.29 -6.32
CA THR A 304 -12.06 -1.56 -7.32
C THR A 304 -10.94 -2.39 -7.97
N LYS A 305 -10.91 -3.71 -7.76
CA LYS A 305 -9.90 -4.64 -8.31
C LYS A 305 -8.45 -4.22 -7.99
N GLY A 306 -8.23 -3.64 -6.82
CA GLY A 306 -6.91 -3.18 -6.35
C GLY A 306 -6.53 -1.77 -6.80
N PHE A 307 -7.44 -1.00 -7.40
CA PHE A 307 -7.13 0.37 -7.84
C PHE A 307 -6.95 1.37 -6.68
N THR A 308 -7.72 1.21 -5.61
CA THR A 308 -7.73 2.15 -4.47
C THR A 308 -6.71 1.80 -3.40
N PRO A 309 -6.42 2.71 -2.46
CA PRO A 309 -5.61 2.34 -1.32
C PRO A 309 -6.29 1.29 -0.42
N ARG A 310 -5.81 0.04 -0.43
CA ARG A 310 -5.87 -0.98 0.64
C ARG A 310 -5.97 -0.54 2.13
N ASN A 311 -5.26 0.49 2.62
CA ASN A 311 -5.18 0.89 4.03
C ASN A 311 -5.95 2.20 4.24
N SER A 312 -6.83 2.23 5.25
CA SER A 312 -7.64 3.40 5.58
C SER A 312 -6.82 4.67 5.84
N ARG A 313 -5.59 4.55 6.36
CA ARG A 313 -4.71 5.70 6.56
C ARG A 313 -4.32 6.39 5.25
N SER A 314 -4.05 5.62 4.20
CA SER A 314 -3.74 6.17 2.87
C SER A 314 -4.98 6.82 2.25
N LEU A 315 -6.18 6.32 2.55
CA LEU A 315 -7.44 6.93 2.11
C LEU A 315 -7.69 8.32 2.70
N LEU A 316 -6.99 8.71 3.79
CA LEU A 316 -7.14 10.05 4.39
C LEU A 316 -6.72 11.18 3.45
N GLN A 317 -5.92 10.91 2.41
CA GLN A 317 -5.45 11.89 1.44
C GLN A 317 -5.73 11.46 -0.01
N PHE A 318 -6.53 10.41 -0.21
CA PHE A 318 -6.83 9.88 -1.53
C PHE A 318 -7.99 10.66 -2.17
N GLY A 319 -7.84 11.08 -3.43
CA GLY A 319 -8.83 11.92 -4.12
C GLY A 319 -8.84 13.38 -3.62
N SER A 320 -9.85 14.14 -4.04
CA SER A 320 -10.07 15.52 -3.62
C SER A 320 -10.79 15.59 -2.27
N GLY A 321 -10.49 16.64 -1.49
CA GLY A 321 -11.19 16.90 -0.24
C GLY A 321 -12.55 17.53 -0.47
N VAL A 322 -13.57 17.04 0.24
CA VAL A 322 -14.87 17.71 0.32
C VAL A 322 -14.87 18.63 1.53
N VAL A 323 -15.34 19.87 1.36
CA VAL A 323 -15.44 20.85 2.44
C VAL A 323 -16.57 20.44 3.38
N ILE A 324 -16.24 19.98 4.59
CA ILE A 324 -17.19 19.45 5.58
C ILE A 324 -17.10 20.10 6.96
N GLU A 325 -16.05 20.87 7.21
CA GLU A 325 -15.84 21.51 8.52
C GLU A 325 -16.99 22.46 8.86
N GLY A 326 -17.46 22.40 10.11
CA GLY A 326 -18.59 23.18 10.59
C GLY A 326 -19.97 22.73 10.09
N LYS A 327 -20.07 21.72 9.22
CA LYS A 327 -21.35 21.26 8.67
C LYS A 327 -22.08 20.31 9.63
N SER A 328 -23.40 20.47 9.69
CA SER A 328 -24.30 19.53 10.35
C SER A 328 -24.45 18.22 9.57
N VAL A 329 -25.04 17.20 10.21
CA VAL A 329 -25.36 15.91 9.56
C VAL A 329 -26.22 16.10 8.30
N LYS A 330 -27.26 16.95 8.38
CA LYS A 330 -28.19 17.19 7.26
C LYS A 330 -27.52 17.90 6.08
N GLU A 331 -26.65 18.87 6.37
CA GLU A 331 -25.88 19.56 5.33
C GLU A 331 -24.87 18.61 4.69
N LEU A 332 -24.19 17.79 5.50
CA LEU A 332 -23.24 16.83 4.98
C LEU A 332 -23.92 15.78 4.10
N LYS A 333 -25.06 15.20 4.51
CA LYS A 333 -25.82 14.24 3.69
C LYS A 333 -26.11 14.78 2.29
N LYS A 334 -26.51 16.05 2.17
CA LYS A 334 -26.80 16.70 0.87
C LYS A 334 -25.55 16.91 -0.01
N LEU A 335 -24.36 16.92 0.57
CA LEU A 335 -23.10 17.14 -0.15
C LEU A 335 -22.46 15.84 -0.64
N LEU A 336 -22.75 14.73 0.04
CA LEU A 336 -22.18 13.43 -0.28
C LEU A 336 -22.69 12.94 -1.64
N GLN A 337 -21.76 12.40 -2.43
CA GLN A 337 -22.01 11.77 -3.71
C GLN A 337 -21.72 10.27 -3.65
N PRO A 338 -22.32 9.45 -4.52
CA PRO A 338 -21.96 8.04 -4.63
C PRO A 338 -20.45 7.86 -4.78
N LEU A 339 -19.90 6.88 -4.04
CA LEU A 339 -18.48 6.57 -3.88
C LEU A 339 -17.64 7.58 -3.10
N ASP A 340 -18.20 8.68 -2.57
CA ASP A 340 -17.50 9.48 -1.58
C ASP A 340 -17.10 8.61 -0.39
N LEU A 341 -15.91 8.86 0.16
CA LEU A 341 -15.37 8.12 1.30
C LEU A 341 -15.43 8.99 2.54
N ILE A 342 -16.08 8.51 3.59
CA ILE A 342 -16.02 9.11 4.92
C ILE A 342 -14.91 8.38 5.69
N VAL A 343 -13.75 9.02 5.82
CA VAL A 343 -12.51 8.37 6.24
C VAL A 343 -12.04 8.89 7.59
N ARG A 344 -11.62 7.97 8.45
CA ARG A 344 -10.88 8.25 9.69
C ARG A 344 -9.69 7.28 9.82
N ASP A 345 -8.70 7.62 10.64
CA ASP A 345 -7.58 6.72 10.89
C ASP A 345 -8.10 5.40 11.50
N GLY A 346 -7.95 4.31 10.74
CA GLY A 346 -8.42 2.98 11.11
C GLY A 346 -9.81 2.57 10.60
N HIS A 347 -10.54 3.41 9.85
CA HIS A 347 -11.85 3.01 9.28
C HIS A 347 -12.29 3.85 8.08
N VAL A 348 -13.06 3.25 7.17
CA VAL A 348 -13.70 3.93 6.04
C VAL A 348 -15.16 3.50 5.90
N VAL A 349 -16.02 4.47 5.57
CA VAL A 349 -17.41 4.27 5.14
C VAL A 349 -17.52 4.76 3.70
N ILE A 350 -18.19 3.98 2.85
CA ILE A 350 -18.35 4.27 1.42
C ILE A 350 -19.80 4.67 1.19
N VAL A 351 -20.03 5.82 0.57
CA VAL A 351 -21.37 6.24 0.15
C VAL A 351 -21.78 5.39 -1.05
N LEU A 352 -22.89 4.63 -0.96
CA LEU A 352 -23.41 3.88 -2.11
C LEU A 352 -24.23 4.80 -3.02
N ASP A 353 -25.08 5.60 -2.40
CA ASP A 353 -26.01 6.54 -3.03
C ASP A 353 -26.37 7.66 -2.02
N GLY A 354 -27.35 8.51 -2.35
CA GLY A 354 -27.76 9.62 -1.47
C GLY A 354 -28.35 9.18 -0.12
N GLU A 355 -28.82 7.93 0.00
CA GLU A 355 -29.55 7.44 1.16
C GLU A 355 -28.80 6.36 1.94
N ARG A 356 -27.87 5.64 1.30
CA ARG A 356 -27.21 4.48 1.88
C ARG A 356 -25.70 4.58 1.84
N THR A 357 -25.09 4.06 2.90
CA THR A 357 -23.66 3.80 3.02
C THR A 357 -23.40 2.30 3.16
N ILE A 358 -22.20 1.88 2.81
CA ILE A 358 -21.68 0.52 3.04
C ILE A 358 -20.33 0.59 3.76
N GLU A 359 -20.13 -0.30 4.73
CA GLU A 359 -18.86 -0.46 5.45
C GLU A 359 -18.70 -1.91 5.92
N SER A 360 -17.45 -2.36 6.07
CA SER A 360 -17.15 -3.58 6.83
C SER A 360 -16.74 -3.22 8.25
N ARG A 361 -17.49 -3.65 9.27
CA ARG A 361 -17.24 -3.30 10.68
C ARG A 361 -16.77 -4.50 11.48
N GLY A 362 -15.65 -4.34 12.18
CA GLY A 362 -15.27 -5.25 13.27
C GLY A 362 -16.19 -5.05 14.48
N ARG A 363 -16.67 -6.14 15.08
CA ARG A 363 -17.56 -6.12 16.26
C ARG A 363 -16.94 -6.86 17.46
N GLY A 364 -15.63 -6.75 17.62
CA GLY A 364 -14.88 -7.48 18.65
C GLY A 364 -15.01 -8.98 18.45
N THR A 365 -15.45 -9.70 19.48
CA THR A 365 -15.66 -11.17 19.42
C THR A 365 -16.88 -11.59 18.59
N LYS A 366 -17.79 -10.66 18.25
CA LYS A 366 -18.91 -10.94 17.33
C LYS A 366 -18.41 -10.92 15.88
N PRO A 367 -19.05 -11.66 14.95
CA PRO A 367 -18.62 -11.78 13.55
C PRO A 367 -18.32 -10.44 12.84
N GLY A 368 -19.14 -9.40 13.13
CA GLY A 368 -19.11 -8.17 12.35
C GLY A 368 -19.37 -8.43 10.87
N GLY A 369 -18.95 -7.51 10.01
CA GLY A 369 -18.99 -7.69 8.56
C GLY A 369 -19.62 -6.52 7.83
N ILE A 370 -20.17 -6.82 6.65
CA ILE A 370 -20.77 -5.83 5.76
C ILE A 370 -22.10 -5.34 6.31
N GLU A 371 -22.17 -4.03 6.55
CA GLU A 371 -23.38 -3.33 6.96
C GLU A 371 -23.73 -2.29 5.88
N ILE A 372 -24.98 -2.33 5.40
CA ILE A 372 -25.57 -1.27 4.60
C ILE A 372 -26.49 -0.48 5.51
N VAL A 373 -26.20 0.81 5.69
CA VAL A 373 -26.84 1.66 6.69
C VAL A 373 -27.31 2.96 6.04
N ASP A 374 -28.45 3.47 6.51
CA ASP A 374 -28.91 4.82 6.18
C ASP A 374 -27.81 5.87 6.44
N THR A 375 -27.57 6.74 5.45
CA THR A 375 -26.51 7.75 5.48
C THR A 375 -26.67 8.72 6.64
N GLU A 376 -27.90 9.16 6.94
CA GLU A 376 -28.16 10.11 8.04
C GLU A 376 -27.85 9.47 9.39
N LYS A 377 -28.41 8.27 9.64
CA LYS A 377 -28.14 7.51 10.87
C LYS A 377 -26.66 7.24 11.04
N ARG A 378 -25.95 6.91 9.96
CA ARG A 378 -24.53 6.61 10.05
C ARG A 378 -23.71 7.86 10.37
N LEU A 379 -24.03 9.00 9.76
CA LEU A 379 -23.43 10.28 10.09
C LEU A 379 -23.70 10.66 11.55
N GLU A 380 -24.93 10.51 12.05
CA GLU A 380 -25.25 10.74 13.46
C GLU A 380 -24.36 9.91 14.39
N GLU A 381 -24.15 8.61 14.10
CA GLU A 381 -23.23 7.77 14.87
C GLU A 381 -21.79 8.29 14.88
N ILE A 382 -21.31 8.81 13.74
CA ILE A 382 -19.95 9.35 13.63
C ILE A 382 -19.82 10.64 14.45
N PHE A 383 -20.80 11.55 14.31
CA PHE A 383 -20.81 12.86 14.97
C PHE A 383 -20.91 12.77 16.51
N LYS A 384 -21.42 11.67 17.07
CA LYS A 384 -21.40 11.41 18.53
C LYS A 384 -20.00 11.45 19.15
N SER A 385 -18.94 11.21 18.35
CA SER A 385 -17.59 11.06 18.87
C SER A 385 -16.51 11.81 18.09
N ARG A 386 -16.87 12.38 16.92
CA ARG A 386 -15.92 12.96 15.96
C ARG A 386 -16.49 14.20 15.30
N GLN A 387 -15.58 15.04 14.80
CA GLN A 387 -15.91 16.25 14.04
C GLN A 387 -15.34 16.14 12.62
N GLY A 388 -16.09 16.67 11.65
CA GLY A 388 -15.62 16.77 10.26
C GLY A 388 -14.57 17.86 10.13
N VAL A 389 -13.48 17.58 9.42
CA VAL A 389 -12.42 18.56 9.12
C VAL A 389 -12.12 18.55 7.63
N ASN A 390 -11.61 19.66 7.09
CA ASN A 390 -11.26 19.73 5.66
C ASN A 390 -9.87 19.14 5.37
N ASP A 391 -8.92 19.34 6.31
CA ASP A 391 -7.57 18.78 6.25
C ASP A 391 -7.31 17.92 7.48
N TYR A 392 -7.17 16.61 7.26
CA TYR A 392 -6.91 15.65 8.33
C TYR A 392 -5.55 15.89 9.01
N SER A 393 -4.52 16.27 8.26
CA SER A 393 -3.15 16.42 8.74
C SER A 393 -2.95 17.77 9.44
N ALA A 394 -3.52 18.84 8.90
CA ALA A 394 -3.37 20.19 9.46
C ALA A 394 -4.28 20.45 10.67
N SER A 395 -5.39 19.72 10.83
CA SER A 395 -6.31 19.93 11.94
C SER A 395 -5.66 19.66 13.31
N PRO A 396 -5.82 20.55 14.31
CA PRO A 396 -5.29 20.36 15.66
C PRO A 396 -6.03 19.28 16.46
N LEU A 397 -7.18 18.81 15.98
CA LEU A 397 -7.97 17.81 16.70
C LEU A 397 -7.22 16.47 16.80
N PRO A 398 -7.34 15.74 17.93
CA PRO A 398 -6.79 14.39 18.04
C PRO A 398 -7.32 13.47 16.95
N LYS A 399 -6.48 12.55 16.44
CA LYS A 399 -6.85 11.59 15.37
C LYS A 399 -8.15 10.82 15.66
N ALA A 400 -8.35 10.42 16.92
CA ALA A 400 -9.54 9.69 17.34
C ALA A 400 -10.85 10.52 17.27
N LYS A 401 -10.75 11.86 17.14
CA LYS A 401 -11.85 12.83 17.23
C LYS A 401 -12.17 13.52 15.91
N LYS A 402 -11.52 13.15 14.80
CA LYS A 402 -11.76 13.77 13.49
C LYS A 402 -11.99 12.75 12.38
N PHE A 403 -12.63 13.21 11.31
CA PHE A 403 -12.77 12.49 10.05
C PHE A 403 -12.76 13.48 8.88
N VAL A 404 -12.47 12.99 7.67
CA VAL A 404 -12.54 13.74 6.42
C VAL A 404 -13.51 13.07 5.47
N VAL A 405 -13.96 13.81 4.45
CA VAL A 405 -14.64 13.23 3.29
C VAL A 405 -13.75 13.41 2.05
N ARG A 406 -13.62 12.32 1.29
CA ARG A 406 -12.80 12.26 0.09
C ARG A 406 -13.61 11.84 -1.12
N ARG A 407 -13.50 12.64 -2.18
CA ARG A 407 -14.09 12.37 -3.49
C ARG A 407 -12.98 11.92 -4.43
N TRP A 408 -13.04 10.67 -4.85
CA TRP A 408 -11.94 10.05 -5.61
C TRP A 408 -12.37 9.57 -6.99
N PHE A 409 -13.67 9.33 -7.17
CA PHE A 409 -14.22 8.90 -8.45
C PHE A 409 -14.81 10.11 -9.15
N GLU A 410 -14.21 10.50 -10.27
CA GLU A 410 -14.75 11.50 -11.19
C GLU A 410 -15.16 10.76 -12.47
N GLU A 411 -16.44 10.86 -12.82
CA GLU A 411 -16.95 10.35 -14.09
C GLU A 411 -16.33 11.23 -15.19
N LYS A 412 -15.43 10.67 -16.01
CA LYS A 412 -14.87 11.36 -17.17
C LYS A 412 -15.87 11.40 -18.31
#